data_AF-A0A4V0WMW7-F1
#
_entry.id   AF-A0A4V0WMW7-F1
#
_cell.length_a   1.000
_cell.length_b   1.000
_cell.length_c   1.000
_cell.angle_alpha   90.00
_cell.angle_beta   90.00
_cell.angle_gamma   90.00
#
_symmetry.space_group_name_H-M   'P 1'
#
loop_
_entity.id
_entity.type
_entity.pdbx_description
1 polymer ?
#
loop_
_entity_poly.entity_id
_entity_poly.type
_entity_poly.pdbx_seq_one_letter_code
_entity_poly.pdbx_strand_id
1 'polypeptide(L)' 'MNISTCFGFFYKGCRVECTRKEARIILDGKVVGISKGATRSAIEQDIERVIAGEELA' A
#
# COMPACT_ATOMS: atom_id res chain seq x y z
N MET A 1 -23.05 7.81 9.86
CA MET A 1 -22.35 6.66 9.23
C MET A 1 -20.86 6.94 9.23
N ASN A 2 -20.12 6.44 10.22
CA ASN A 2 -18.67 6.60 10.26
C ASN A 2 -18.05 5.42 9.51
N ILE A 3 -18.14 5.46 8.19
CA ILE A 3 -17.51 4.44 7.34
C ILE A 3 -16.02 4.79 7.39
N SER A 4 -15.31 4.14 8.30
CA SER A 4 -13.86 3.94 8.18
C SER A 4 -13.66 3.03 6.96
N THR A 5 -13.81 3.59 5.76
CA THR A 5 -13.61 2.87 4.50
C THR A 5 -12.12 2.66 4.34
N CYS A 6 -11.60 1.68 5.07
CA CYS A 6 -10.28 1.11 4.84
C CYS A 6 -10.38 0.30 3.54
N PHE A 7 -10.07 0.93 2.41
CA PHE A 7 -10.02 0.23 1.13
C PHE A 7 -8.72 -0.58 1.08
N GLY A 8 -8.79 -1.88 1.35
CA GLY A 8 -7.68 -2.79 1.11
C GLY A 8 -7.76 -3.41 -0.29
N PHE A 9 -6.62 -3.71 -0.90
CA PHE A 9 -6.58 -4.50 -2.13
C PHE A 9 -5.32 -5.38 -2.17
N PHE A 10 -5.31 -6.36 -3.07
CA PHE A 10 -4.14 -7.20 -3.32
C PHE A 10 -3.53 -6.85 -4.66
N TYR A 11 -2.20 -6.74 -4.72
CA TYR A 11 -1.47 -6.42 -5.93
C TYR A 11 -0.09 -7.11 -5.93
N LYS A 12 0.21 -7.88 -6.99
CA LYS A 12 1.49 -8.60 -7.17
C LYS A 12 1.98 -9.36 -5.92
N GLY A 13 1.07 -10.05 -5.22
CA GLY A 13 1.39 -10.82 -4.01
C GLY A 13 1.50 -9.98 -2.73
N CYS A 14 1.44 -8.65 -2.82
CA CYS A 14 1.37 -7.76 -1.67
C CYS A 14 -0.10 -7.53 -1.27
N ARG A 15 -0.36 -7.53 0.03
CA ARG A 15 -1.60 -7.02 0.62
C ARG A 15 -1.41 -5.52 0.88
N VAL A 16 -2.37 -4.72 0.46
CA VAL A 16 -2.36 -3.27 0.66
C VAL A 16 -3.47 -2.93 1.62
N GLU A 17 -3.15 -2.22 2.69
CA GLU A 17 -4.12 -1.69 3.64
C GLU A 17 -4.14 -0.17 3.56
N CYS A 18 -5.18 0.40 2.93
CA CYS A 18 -5.31 1.84 2.83
C CYS A 18 -6.07 2.41 4.04
N THR A 19 -5.51 3.46 4.61
CA THR A 19 -6.16 4.37 5.54
C THR A 19 -6.47 5.68 4.83
N ARG A 20 -7.08 6.65 5.52
CA ARG A 20 -7.31 8.00 4.95
C ARG A 20 -6.02 8.78 4.66
N LYS A 21 -4.87 8.36 5.18
CA LYS A 21 -3.60 9.11 5.12
C LYS A 21 -2.49 8.40 4.35
N GLU A 22 -2.50 7.07 4.37
CA GLU A 22 -1.42 6.23 3.86
C GLU A 22 -1.95 4.84 3.50
N ALA A 23 -1.21 4.14 2.65
CA ALA A 23 -1.40 2.73 2.33
C ALA A 23 -0.19 1.91 2.77
N ARG A 24 -0.43 0.90 3.61
CA ARG A 24 0.62 -0.02 4.07
C ARG A 24 0.73 -1.18 3.11
N ILE A 25 1.94 -1.42 2.61
CA ILE A 25 2.26 -2.51 1.70
C ILE A 25 2.81 -3.66 2.55
N ILE A 26 2.12 -4.79 2.53
CA ILE A 26 2.40 -5.94 3.37
C ILE A 26 2.74 -7.14 2.48
N LEU A 27 3.93 -7.69 2.66
CA LEU A 27 4.41 -8.90 1.98
C LEU A 27 4.76 -9.95 3.05
N ASP A 28 4.23 -11.17 2.91
CA ASP A 28 4.42 -12.26 3.89
C ASP A 28 4.13 -11.86 5.34
N GLY A 29 3.12 -11.02 5.54
CA GLY A 29 2.71 -10.53 6.87
C GLY A 29 3.60 -9.43 7.47
N LYS A 30 4.64 -8.96 6.74
CA LYS A 30 5.51 -7.86 7.15
C LYS A 30 5.22 -6.60 6.35
N VAL A 31 5.22 -5.44 7.01
CA VAL A 31 5.15 -4.15 6.31
C VAL A 31 6.49 -3.91 5.64
N VAL A 32 6.47 -3.88 4.31
CA VAL A 32 7.65 -3.66 3.46
C VAL A 32 7.72 -2.25 2.89
N GLY A 33 6.63 -1.48 3.01
CA GLY A 33 6.60 -0.09 2.59
C GLY A 33 5.33 0.63 3.03
N ILE A 34 5.41 1.95 3.08
CA ILE A 34 4.27 2.84 3.35
C ILE A 34 4.17 3.80 2.17
N SER A 35 3.07 3.73 1.44
CA SER A 35 2.75 4.66 0.36
C SER A 35 1.89 5.80 0.90
N LYS A 36 2.20 7.04 0.51
CA LYS A 36 1.36 8.23 0.75
C LYS A 36 0.42 8.50 -0.44
N GLY A 37 0.34 7.57 -1.40
CA GLY A 37 -0.51 7.66 -2.57
C GLY A 37 -1.98 7.75 -2.20
N ALA A 38 -2.66 8.78 -2.71
CA ALA A 38 -4.11 8.96 -2.51
C ALA A 38 -4.95 8.13 -3.50
N THR A 39 -4.32 7.60 -4.56
CA THR A 39 -4.99 6.83 -5.62
C THR A 39 -4.38 5.45 -5.73
N ARG A 40 -5.18 4.49 -6.21
CA ARG A 40 -4.72 3.12 -6.44
C ARG A 40 -3.49 3.04 -7.33
N SER A 41 -3.47 3.78 -8.44
CA SER A 41 -2.34 3.77 -9.38
C SER A 41 -1.04 4.29 -8.76
N ALA A 42 -1.11 5.31 -7.89
CA ALA A 42 0.06 5.78 -7.16
C ALA A 42 0.60 4.71 -6.20
N ILE A 43 -0.31 4.02 -5.49
CA ILE A 43 0.07 2.93 -4.59
C ILE A 43 0.65 1.75 -5.37
N GLU A 44 0.09 1.40 -6.53
CA GLU A 44 0.62 0.35 -7.40
C GLU A 44 2.04 0.66 -7.86
N GLN A 45 2.33 1.91 -8.26
CA GLN A 45 3.69 2.33 -8.59
C GLN A 45 4.63 2.19 -7.39
N ASP A 46 4.23 2.64 -6.21
CA ASP A 46 5.04 2.50 -5.00
C ASP A 46 5.33 1.03 -4.66
N ILE A 47 4.36 0.13 -4.89
CA ILE A 47 4.57 -1.32 -4.73
C ILE A 47 5.60 -1.84 -5.72
N GLU A 48 5.56 -1.40 -6.99
CA GLU A 48 6.58 -1.80 -7.97
C GLU A 48 7.98 -1.37 -7.56
N ARG A 49 8.12 -0.19 -6.95
CA ARG A 49 9.40 0.32 -6.43
C ARG A 49 9.91 -0.52 -5.26
N VAL A 50 9.02 -0.88 -4.32
CA VAL A 50 9.35 -1.78 -3.21
C VAL A 50 9.77 -3.15 -3.71
N ILE A 51 9.05 -3.72 -4.69
CA ILE A 51 9.41 -5.01 -5.31
C ILE A 51 10.77 -4.93 -6.03
N ALA A 52 11.09 -3.77 -6.62
CA ALA A 52 12.40 -3.51 -7.22
C ALA A 52 13.53 -3.29 -6.18
N GLY A 53 13.19 -3.24 -4.88
CA GLY A 53 14.14 -3.05 -3.79
C GLY A 53 14.42 -1.60 -3.42
N GLU A 54 13.60 -0.65 -3.89
CA GLU A 54 13.69 0.76 -3.44
C GLU A 54 13.00 0.93 -2.07
N GLU A 55 13.64 1.67 -1.15
CA GLU A 55 13.02 2.07 0.12
C GLU A 55 12.00 3.20 -0.10
N LEU A 56 10.79 3.03 0.43
CA LEU A 56 9.78 4.10 0.51
C LEU A 56 9.91 4.86 1.84
N ALA A 57 9.79 6.20 1.78
CA ALA A 57 9.95 7.13 2.91
C ALA A 57 8.65 7.78 3.42
#